data_AF-A0A1X0ILN4-F1
#
_entry.id   AF-A0A1X0ILN4-F1
#
_cell.length_a   1.000
_cell.length_b   1.000
_cell.length_c   1.000
_cell.angle_alpha   90.00
_cell.angle_beta   90.00
_cell.angle_gamma   90.00
#
_symmetry.space_group_name_H-M   'P 1'
#
loop_
_entity.id
_entity.type
_entity.pdbx_description
1 polymer ?
#
loop_
_entity_poly.entity_id
_entity_poly.type
_entity_poly.pdbx_seq_one_letter_code
_entity_poly.pdbx_strand_id
1 'polypeptide(L)'
;MEDWRVLGSGSLRAELDRSGPLTAARAVALIVQVAVELDGLAADGGLRSDIVDPVNILLAGDGSVSLAGPATAVESDVAYLAPERVARTAPVSAATDVYSLACVLSECLTGRPPHADGGSMVAEGGAVSVPPGFDAVLASGLAANPGDRFPSAGAFAVAARTALRDGDSGSAAPTSGLPPVRRKQPDVPALSPHIRDVLSNPNITLPPAVGYRSVAEKVPPISAGQLSWRAASAGQWLRWAAIAATVLLLIGVSVVAVRNLMGIDGTATGPQSMDVHLNVRPDKIAVDEAGSIYIAGLEWDYSKYRVWKLSPGSNEGTKLPFADDGMRAMGVTVDSAGRIYVTTLHGSVLVLTPDTGDIHTYPVDDQGNLGDISVGSDGNVVGVGSRSDAGRISSWIWRLNTATGSVTRLPFPDSGAEYRVAVGPSGEVYAASSCNDVAMNWVWKLEAGAAQPVKLPDMPRCPGLLAVDPAGNLYVGDWGSPATLMMVPAGWAHGFTLPMRHLSQTYDLTVDQAGNVYALSMDSASHTSTLEKLTVQR
;
A
#
# COMPACT_ATOMS: atom_id res chain seq x y z
N MET A 1 3.85 23.31 -12.20
CA MET A 1 3.55 22.66 -13.49
C MET A 1 4.86 22.02 -13.91
N GLU A 2 5.09 20.80 -13.46
CA GLU A 2 6.28 20.02 -13.80
C GLU A 2 5.85 18.81 -14.63
N ASP A 3 6.47 18.69 -15.80
CA ASP A 3 6.20 17.73 -16.86
C ASP A 3 6.47 16.29 -16.41
N TRP A 4 5.44 15.44 -16.45
CA TRP A 4 5.60 13.99 -16.45
C TRP A 4 6.17 13.58 -17.82
N ARG A 5 7.50 13.53 -17.95
CA ARG A 5 8.12 12.94 -19.14
C ARG A 5 7.93 11.44 -19.12
N VAL A 6 7.21 10.94 -20.12
CA VAL A 6 7.16 9.54 -20.54
C VAL A 6 8.57 8.94 -20.55
N LEU A 7 8.84 7.94 -19.70
CA LEU A 7 10.09 7.18 -19.69
C LEU A 7 10.10 6.24 -20.91
N GLY A 8 10.98 6.52 -21.87
CA GLY A 8 10.91 6.00 -23.23
C GLY A 8 11.40 4.55 -23.51
N SER A 9 11.76 3.73 -22.52
CA SER A 9 12.37 2.40 -22.79
C SER A 9 11.60 1.18 -22.27
N GLY A 10 10.50 1.35 -21.52
CA GLY A 10 9.69 0.24 -20.99
C GLY A 10 10.25 -0.42 -19.73
N SER A 11 9.75 -1.61 -19.37
CA SER A 11 10.19 -2.38 -18.20
C SER A 11 11.35 -3.32 -18.53
N LEU A 12 12.07 -3.78 -17.50
CA LEU A 12 13.11 -4.81 -17.62
C LEU A 12 12.55 -6.10 -18.21
N ARG A 13 11.28 -6.45 -17.93
CA ARG A 13 10.59 -7.57 -18.56
C ARG A 13 10.60 -7.46 -20.08
N ALA A 14 10.22 -6.30 -20.61
CA ALA A 14 10.23 -6.04 -22.04
C ALA A 14 11.65 -6.08 -22.65
N GLU A 15 12.70 -5.74 -21.88
CA GLU A 15 14.09 -5.88 -22.33
C GLU A 15 14.51 -7.35 -22.41
N LEU A 16 14.16 -8.17 -21.41
CA LEU A 16 14.47 -9.61 -21.36
C LEU A 16 13.71 -10.40 -22.44
N ASP A 17 12.42 -10.13 -22.64
CA ASP A 17 11.62 -10.77 -23.70
C ASP A 17 12.16 -10.47 -25.10
N ARG A 18 12.74 -9.28 -25.30
CA ARG A 18 13.30 -8.85 -26.59
C ARG A 18 14.73 -9.34 -26.84
N SER A 19 15.56 -9.34 -25.82
CA SER A 19 17.02 -9.48 -25.96
C SER A 19 17.56 -10.81 -25.43
N GLY A 20 16.75 -11.55 -24.67
CA GLY A 20 17.21 -12.72 -23.92
C GLY A 20 18.11 -12.33 -22.74
N PRO A 21 19.01 -13.22 -22.29
CA PRO A 21 19.92 -12.94 -21.18
C PRO A 21 20.76 -11.69 -21.41
N LEU A 22 20.94 -10.89 -20.36
CA LEU A 22 21.79 -9.71 -20.36
C LEU A 22 23.26 -10.08 -20.13
N THR A 23 24.16 -9.20 -20.56
CA THR A 23 25.58 -9.34 -20.16
C THR A 23 25.72 -9.14 -18.66
N ALA A 24 26.67 -9.83 -18.03
CA ALA A 24 26.92 -9.71 -16.59
C ALA A 24 27.17 -8.25 -16.17
N ALA A 25 27.88 -7.48 -17.00
CA ALA A 25 28.12 -6.07 -16.75
C ALA A 25 26.83 -5.23 -16.76
N ARG A 26 25.90 -5.49 -17.69
CA ARG A 26 24.60 -4.80 -17.75
C ARG A 26 23.71 -5.21 -16.58
N ALA A 27 23.61 -6.50 -16.30
CA ALA A 27 22.81 -7.03 -15.18
C ALA A 27 23.26 -6.41 -13.85
N VAL A 28 24.56 -6.42 -13.55
CA VAL A 28 25.10 -5.82 -12.32
C VAL A 28 24.86 -4.31 -12.27
N ALA A 29 25.00 -3.59 -13.37
CA ALA A 29 24.74 -2.14 -13.40
C ALA A 29 23.27 -1.79 -13.10
N LEU A 30 22.33 -2.65 -13.50
CA LEU A 30 20.91 -2.51 -13.17
C LEU A 30 20.66 -2.80 -11.68
N ILE A 31 21.15 -3.93 -11.18
CA ILE A 31 21.01 -4.34 -9.77
C ILE A 31 21.58 -3.31 -8.81
N VAL A 32 22.68 -2.64 -9.17
CA VAL A 32 23.26 -1.58 -8.35
C VAL A 32 22.35 -0.37 -8.24
N GLN A 33 21.68 0.04 -9.33
CA GLN A 33 20.75 1.18 -9.28
C GLN A 33 19.50 0.83 -8.48
N VAL A 34 18.95 -0.37 -8.67
CA VAL A 34 17.80 -0.86 -7.88
C VAL A 34 18.15 -0.97 -6.40
N ALA A 35 19.34 -1.47 -6.06
CA ALA A 35 19.80 -1.57 -4.68
C ALA A 35 19.96 -0.22 -3.98
N VAL A 36 20.36 0.83 -4.70
CA VAL A 36 20.45 2.20 -4.16
C VAL A 36 19.06 2.73 -3.80
N GLU A 37 18.06 2.46 -4.63
CA GLU A 37 16.68 2.87 -4.38
C GLU A 37 16.06 2.12 -3.18
N LEU A 38 16.32 0.80 -3.08
CA LEU A 38 15.87 -0.03 -1.95
C LEU A 38 16.54 0.35 -0.63
N ASP A 39 17.86 0.54 -0.61
CA ASP A 39 18.57 0.96 0.59
C ASP A 39 18.19 2.39 1.00
N GLY A 40 17.87 3.27 0.04
CA GLY A 40 17.33 4.61 0.31
C GLY A 40 15.98 4.55 1.03
N LEU A 41 15.06 3.72 0.53
CA LEU A 41 13.76 3.48 1.17
C LEU A 41 13.92 2.92 2.60
N ALA A 42 14.84 1.97 2.78
CA ALA A 42 15.17 1.40 4.09
C ALA A 42 15.78 2.42 5.07
N ALA A 43 16.62 3.32 4.58
CA ALA A 43 17.21 4.39 5.40
C ALA A 43 16.17 5.41 5.90
N ASP A 44 15.10 5.62 5.13
CA ASP A 44 13.96 6.47 5.50
C ASP A 44 12.93 5.76 6.40
N GLY A 45 13.26 4.54 6.88
CA GLY A 45 12.39 3.73 7.73
C GLY A 45 11.24 3.05 6.97
N GLY A 46 11.24 3.14 5.64
CA GLY A 46 10.31 2.44 4.76
C GLY A 46 10.80 1.05 4.40
N LEU A 47 9.88 0.21 3.93
CA LEU A 47 10.19 -1.07 3.28
C LEU A 47 9.37 -1.15 2.01
N ARG A 48 9.91 -1.76 0.97
CA ARG A 48 9.17 -1.98 -0.26
C ARG A 48 8.05 -2.99 0.01
N SER A 49 6.80 -2.62 -0.28
CA SER A 49 5.62 -3.45 0.02
C SER A 49 5.28 -4.42 -1.12
N ASP A 50 5.73 -4.13 -2.34
CA ASP A 50 5.52 -4.94 -3.54
C ASP A 50 6.70 -5.89 -3.82
N ILE A 51 6.65 -6.63 -4.94
CA ILE A 51 7.69 -7.59 -5.33
C ILE A 51 8.69 -6.87 -6.23
N VAL A 52 9.99 -7.06 -6.00
CA VAL A 52 11.04 -6.66 -6.95
C VAL A 52 11.10 -7.70 -8.05
N ASP A 53 10.47 -7.42 -9.18
CA ASP A 53 10.47 -8.28 -10.36
C ASP A 53 10.79 -7.47 -11.63
N PRO A 54 10.98 -8.12 -12.79
CA PRO A 54 11.32 -7.42 -14.02
C PRO A 54 10.23 -6.47 -14.55
N VAL A 55 8.96 -6.66 -14.17
CA VAL A 55 7.86 -5.79 -14.59
C VAL A 55 7.93 -4.46 -13.84
N ASN A 56 8.35 -4.51 -12.58
CA ASN A 56 8.45 -3.37 -11.69
C ASN A 56 9.80 -2.64 -11.75
N ILE A 57 10.71 -3.05 -12.63
CA ILE A 57 11.96 -2.33 -12.89
C ILE A 57 11.80 -1.55 -14.20
N LEU A 58 11.67 -0.23 -14.09
CA LEU A 58 11.48 0.67 -15.23
C LEU A 58 12.83 1.17 -15.75
N LEU A 59 12.97 1.16 -17.06
CA LEU A 59 14.16 1.62 -17.76
C LEU A 59 13.87 2.92 -18.50
N ALA A 60 14.70 3.92 -18.27
CA ALA A 60 14.63 5.20 -18.98
C ALA A 60 15.53 5.22 -20.22
N GLY A 61 15.24 6.14 -21.15
CA GLY A 61 15.97 6.27 -22.43
C GLY A 61 17.41 6.76 -22.27
N ASP A 62 17.71 7.40 -21.15
CA ASP A 62 19.05 7.85 -20.75
C ASP A 62 19.84 6.77 -19.98
N GLY A 63 19.24 5.60 -19.77
CA GLY A 63 19.85 4.47 -19.08
C GLY A 63 19.65 4.46 -17.56
N SER A 64 18.87 5.40 -16.99
CA SER A 64 18.49 5.34 -15.58
C SER A 64 17.51 4.20 -15.31
N VAL A 65 17.58 3.65 -14.11
CA VAL A 65 16.66 2.63 -13.60
C VAL A 65 15.88 3.23 -12.45
N SER A 66 14.58 2.96 -12.42
CA SER A 66 13.72 3.29 -11.29
C SER A 66 12.81 2.11 -11.02
N LEU A 67 12.48 1.88 -9.77
CA LEU A 67 11.42 0.96 -9.44
C LEU A 67 10.07 1.62 -9.69
N ALA A 68 9.22 0.89 -10.40
CA ALA A 68 7.82 1.24 -10.56
C ALA A 68 7.19 1.33 -9.16
N GLY A 69 6.37 2.36 -8.95
CA GLY A 69 5.56 2.46 -7.74
C GLY A 69 4.52 1.32 -7.70
N PRO A 70 3.89 1.07 -6.54
CA PRO A 70 2.91 0.00 -6.38
C PRO A 70 1.70 0.09 -7.33
N ALA A 71 1.51 1.22 -8.03
CA ALA A 71 0.43 1.47 -8.99
C ALA A 71 0.79 1.20 -10.48
N THR A 72 2.02 0.79 -10.79
CA THR A 72 2.43 0.46 -12.17
C THR A 72 2.60 -1.04 -12.43
N ALA A 73 2.47 -1.86 -11.38
CA ALA A 73 2.64 -3.31 -11.41
C ALA A 73 1.34 -4.01 -11.82
N VAL A 74 1.12 -4.17 -13.13
CA VAL A 74 -0.08 -4.84 -13.68
C VAL A 74 -0.02 -6.36 -13.47
N GLU A 75 1.16 -6.94 -13.23
CA GLU A 75 1.36 -8.39 -13.05
C GLU A 75 2.61 -8.62 -12.22
N SER A 76 2.54 -8.56 -10.88
CA SER A 76 3.69 -8.99 -10.07
C SER A 76 3.75 -10.51 -9.99
N ASP A 77 4.86 -11.07 -10.47
CA ASP A 77 5.02 -12.52 -10.58
C ASP A 77 5.42 -13.12 -9.23
N VAL A 78 4.55 -13.98 -8.69
CA VAL A 78 4.76 -14.68 -7.41
C VAL A 78 6.02 -15.55 -7.41
N ALA A 79 6.60 -15.86 -8.59
CA ALA A 79 7.88 -16.55 -8.71
C ALA A 79 9.06 -15.80 -8.06
N TYR A 80 8.95 -14.47 -7.89
CA TYR A 80 9.99 -13.63 -7.27
C TYR A 80 9.75 -13.41 -5.76
N LEU A 81 8.69 -14.01 -5.21
CA LEU A 81 8.29 -13.83 -3.83
C LEU A 81 9.20 -14.63 -2.88
N ALA A 82 9.71 -13.98 -1.84
CA ALA A 82 10.57 -14.64 -0.86
C ALA A 82 9.83 -15.75 -0.09
N PRO A 83 10.49 -16.86 0.28
CA PRO A 83 9.85 -17.99 0.97
C PRO A 83 9.12 -17.59 2.25
N GLU A 84 9.67 -16.64 3.01
CA GLU A 84 9.03 -16.13 4.22
C GLU A 84 7.76 -15.30 3.94
N ARG A 85 7.64 -14.70 2.75
CA ARG A 85 6.42 -14.03 2.29
C ARG A 85 5.37 -15.03 1.82
N VAL A 86 5.78 -16.11 1.17
CA VAL A 86 4.89 -17.23 0.76
C VAL A 86 4.35 -17.95 2.00
N ALA A 87 5.25 -18.35 2.91
CA ALA A 87 4.94 -19.13 4.11
C ALA A 87 4.45 -18.29 5.30
N ARG A 88 4.56 -16.96 5.22
CA ARG A 88 4.21 -16.00 6.29
C ARG A 88 4.96 -16.26 7.61
N THR A 89 6.24 -16.63 7.52
CA THR A 89 7.07 -17.07 8.65
C THR A 89 7.94 -15.96 9.24
N ALA A 90 8.14 -14.85 8.53
CA ALA A 90 8.88 -13.69 9.01
C ALA A 90 8.31 -12.39 8.39
N PRO A 91 8.46 -11.24 9.07
CA PRO A 91 8.08 -9.95 8.51
C PRO A 91 8.93 -9.59 7.29
N VAL A 92 8.36 -8.79 6.39
CA VAL A 92 9.11 -8.19 5.28
C VAL A 92 10.26 -7.36 5.86
N SER A 93 11.44 -7.50 5.27
CA SER A 93 12.66 -6.80 5.68
C SER A 93 13.56 -6.58 4.47
N ALA A 94 14.69 -5.89 4.65
CA ALA A 94 15.69 -5.75 3.58
C ALA A 94 16.14 -7.13 3.02
N ALA A 95 16.16 -8.18 3.85
CA ALA A 95 16.49 -9.53 3.40
C ALA A 95 15.44 -10.13 2.44
N THR A 96 14.21 -9.63 2.50
CA THR A 96 13.12 -10.02 1.60
C THR A 96 13.30 -9.39 0.22
N ASP A 97 13.68 -8.11 0.17
CA ASP A 97 14.02 -7.42 -1.08
C ASP A 97 15.29 -8.00 -1.72
N VAL A 98 16.27 -8.41 -0.90
CA VAL A 98 17.48 -9.12 -1.36
C VAL A 98 17.14 -10.42 -2.08
N TYR A 99 16.14 -11.18 -1.61
CA TYR A 99 15.73 -12.42 -2.28
C TYR A 99 15.14 -12.13 -3.66
N SER A 100 14.18 -11.21 -3.74
CA SER A 100 13.56 -10.83 -5.01
C SER A 100 14.58 -10.24 -5.99
N LEU A 101 15.51 -9.41 -5.51
CA LEU A 101 16.59 -8.85 -6.30
C LEU A 101 17.59 -9.92 -6.79
N ALA A 102 17.82 -10.98 -5.99
CA ALA A 102 18.63 -12.13 -6.40
C ALA A 102 17.93 -12.98 -7.47
N CYS A 103 16.61 -13.15 -7.38
CA CYS A 103 15.79 -13.75 -8.43
C CYS A 103 15.91 -12.98 -9.75
N VAL A 104 15.80 -11.65 -9.71
CA VAL A 104 15.97 -10.78 -10.90
C VAL A 104 17.39 -10.89 -11.47
N LEU A 105 18.43 -10.90 -10.64
CA LEU A 105 19.81 -11.08 -11.12
C LEU A 105 19.99 -12.44 -11.81
N SER A 106 19.45 -13.51 -11.22
CA SER A 106 19.51 -14.84 -11.81
C SER A 106 18.84 -14.89 -13.19
N GLU A 107 17.63 -14.34 -13.32
CA GLU A 107 16.94 -14.28 -14.62
C GLU A 107 17.71 -13.40 -15.62
N CYS A 108 18.24 -12.25 -15.19
CA CYS A 108 19.05 -11.40 -16.07
C CYS A 108 20.27 -12.14 -16.65
N LEU A 109 20.91 -13.01 -15.87
CA LEU A 109 22.11 -13.74 -16.29
C LEU A 109 21.80 -14.99 -17.12
N THR A 110 20.64 -15.61 -16.89
CA THR A 110 20.31 -16.94 -17.44
C THR A 110 19.19 -16.89 -18.48
N GLY A 111 18.41 -15.81 -18.52
CA GLY A 111 17.20 -15.64 -19.33
C GLY A 111 16.04 -16.54 -18.90
N ARG A 112 16.06 -17.09 -17.69
CA ARG A 112 15.01 -17.99 -17.16
C ARG A 112 14.47 -17.48 -15.83
N PRO A 113 13.14 -17.46 -15.64
CA PRO A 113 12.53 -17.02 -14.38
C PRO A 113 12.89 -17.98 -13.23
N PRO A 114 12.81 -17.52 -11.96
CA PRO A 114 13.05 -18.36 -10.79
C PRO A 114 11.98 -19.45 -10.67
N HIS A 115 12.34 -20.66 -10.24
CA HIS A 115 11.35 -21.73 -10.00
C HIS A 115 10.47 -21.43 -8.77
N ALA A 116 9.18 -21.73 -8.86
CA ALA A 116 8.13 -21.33 -7.91
C ALA A 116 8.14 -22.08 -6.55
N ASP A 117 9.05 -23.05 -6.35
CA ASP A 117 8.90 -24.06 -5.28
C ASP A 117 9.93 -23.88 -4.14
N GLY A 118 10.78 -22.84 -4.20
CA GLY A 118 11.69 -22.49 -3.09
C GLY A 118 12.75 -23.55 -2.72
N GLY A 119 13.01 -24.55 -3.57
CA GLY A 119 13.97 -25.62 -3.30
C GLY A 119 14.91 -25.93 -4.46
N SER A 120 16.22 -25.86 -4.18
CA SER A 120 17.36 -26.44 -4.92
C SER A 120 17.48 -26.19 -6.42
N MET A 121 18.56 -25.51 -6.84
CA MET A 121 19.08 -25.58 -8.20
C MET A 121 19.54 -27.01 -8.52
N VAL A 122 18.64 -27.87 -9.01
CA VAL A 122 19.01 -29.04 -9.82
C VAL A 122 18.09 -29.07 -11.03
N ALA A 123 18.69 -28.81 -12.19
CA ALA A 123 18.00 -28.74 -13.47
C ALA A 123 17.57 -30.13 -13.96
N GLU A 124 16.31 -30.26 -14.40
CA GLU A 124 15.99 -31.18 -15.49
C GLU A 124 16.45 -30.53 -16.81
N GLY A 125 17.51 -31.09 -17.42
CA GLY A 125 17.82 -30.91 -18.83
C GLY A 125 18.57 -29.62 -19.24
N GLY A 126 19.89 -29.63 -19.07
CA GLY A 126 20.83 -28.75 -19.79
C GLY A 126 21.30 -27.52 -19.00
N ALA A 127 22.60 -27.47 -18.73
CA ALA A 127 23.25 -26.42 -17.95
C ALA A 127 23.13 -25.05 -18.62
N VAL A 128 22.29 -24.17 -18.06
CA VAL A 128 22.46 -22.73 -18.24
C VAL A 128 23.52 -22.30 -17.23
N SER A 129 24.73 -22.05 -17.70
CA SER A 129 25.84 -21.65 -16.83
C SER A 129 25.68 -20.19 -16.45
N VAL A 130 25.49 -19.93 -15.17
CA VAL A 130 25.72 -18.61 -14.60
C VAL A 130 27.20 -18.23 -14.84
N PRO A 131 27.55 -16.96 -15.12
CA PRO A 131 28.94 -16.55 -15.27
C PRO A 131 29.76 -16.86 -14.00
N PRO A 132 31.05 -17.25 -14.15
CA PRO A 132 31.91 -17.56 -13.01
C PRO A 132 31.93 -16.45 -11.96
N GLY A 133 31.81 -16.83 -10.68
CA GLY A 133 31.85 -15.91 -9.55
C GLY A 133 30.48 -15.49 -9.01
N PHE A 134 29.39 -15.66 -9.77
CA PHE A 134 28.04 -15.30 -9.31
C PHE A 134 27.35 -16.40 -8.49
N ASP A 135 27.82 -17.66 -8.55
CA ASP A 135 27.19 -18.79 -7.84
C ASP A 135 27.05 -18.56 -6.33
N ALA A 136 28.13 -18.07 -5.69
CA ALA A 136 28.12 -17.78 -4.25
C ALA A 136 27.20 -16.58 -3.90
N VAL A 137 27.16 -15.58 -4.78
CA VAL A 137 26.32 -14.39 -4.59
C VAL A 137 24.84 -14.74 -4.70
N LEU A 138 24.46 -15.54 -5.70
CA LEU A 138 23.11 -16.03 -5.88
C LEU A 138 22.71 -17.02 -4.78
N ALA A 139 23.61 -17.92 -4.35
CA ALA A 139 23.34 -18.85 -3.25
C ALA A 139 23.03 -18.13 -1.93
N SER A 140 23.79 -17.09 -1.59
CA SER A 140 23.51 -16.27 -0.41
C SER A 140 22.26 -15.39 -0.57
N GLY A 141 22.02 -14.81 -1.75
CA GLY A 141 20.83 -13.99 -2.00
C GLY A 141 19.51 -14.80 -1.98
N LEU A 142 19.54 -16.03 -2.48
CA LEU A 142 18.40 -16.94 -2.60
C LEU A 142 18.24 -17.88 -1.39
N ALA A 143 18.99 -17.66 -0.30
CA ALA A 143 18.91 -18.52 0.87
C ALA A 143 17.48 -18.57 1.45
N ALA A 144 17.01 -19.75 1.85
CA ALA A 144 15.65 -19.91 2.37
C ALA A 144 15.41 -19.12 3.67
N ASN A 145 16.41 -19.08 4.56
CA ASN A 145 16.33 -18.29 5.78
C ASN A 145 16.78 -16.84 5.52
N PRO A 146 16.01 -15.83 5.92
CA PRO A 146 16.38 -14.41 5.74
C PRO A 146 17.71 -14.03 6.40
N GLY A 147 18.06 -14.67 7.53
CA GLY A 147 19.32 -14.39 8.25
C GLY A 147 20.59 -14.89 7.55
N ASP A 148 20.45 -15.78 6.57
CA ASP A 148 21.57 -16.30 5.77
C ASP A 148 21.83 -15.42 4.53
N ARG A 149 21.00 -14.40 4.30
CA ARG A 149 21.10 -13.46 3.17
C ARG A 149 21.95 -12.25 3.51
N PHE A 150 22.21 -11.43 2.49
CA PHE A 150 22.88 -10.15 2.69
C PHE A 150 22.02 -9.20 3.53
N PRO A 151 22.65 -8.38 4.39
CA PRO A 151 21.92 -7.50 5.32
C PRO A 151 21.22 -6.32 4.64
N SER A 152 21.55 -6.00 3.39
CA SER A 152 20.88 -4.96 2.58
C SER A 152 21.00 -5.25 1.09
N ALA A 153 20.18 -4.57 0.27
CA ALA A 153 20.25 -4.67 -1.18
C ALA A 153 21.59 -4.10 -1.69
N GLY A 154 22.10 -3.04 -1.07
CA GLY A 154 23.43 -2.50 -1.34
C GLY A 154 24.56 -3.49 -1.04
N ALA A 155 24.48 -4.25 0.06
CA ALA A 155 25.46 -5.29 0.37
C ALA A 155 25.46 -6.41 -0.69
N PHE A 156 24.27 -6.81 -1.15
CA PHE A 156 24.12 -7.74 -2.27
C PHE A 156 24.72 -7.18 -3.58
N ALA A 157 24.44 -5.91 -3.90
CA ALA A 157 24.99 -5.26 -5.10
C ALA A 157 26.52 -5.12 -5.07
N VAL A 158 27.12 -4.87 -3.90
CA VAL A 158 28.58 -4.87 -3.73
C VAL A 158 29.17 -6.25 -3.99
N ALA A 159 28.54 -7.32 -3.50
CA ALA A 159 28.96 -8.68 -3.77
C ALA A 159 28.87 -9.01 -5.27
N ALA A 160 27.76 -8.65 -5.94
CA ALA A 160 27.58 -8.84 -7.38
C ALA A 160 28.62 -8.08 -8.24
N ARG A 161 28.98 -6.85 -7.85
CA ARG A 161 30.07 -6.08 -8.50
C ARG A 161 31.44 -6.71 -8.30
N THR A 162 31.68 -7.32 -7.15
CA THR A 162 32.94 -8.00 -6.86
C THR A 162 33.07 -9.25 -7.71
N ALA A 163 32.00 -10.06 -7.78
CA ALA A 163 31.91 -11.23 -8.67
C ALA A 163 32.19 -10.89 -10.14
N LEU A 164 31.64 -9.76 -10.64
CA LEU A 164 31.89 -9.30 -12.01
C LEU A 164 33.38 -9.01 -12.27
N ARG A 165 34.05 -8.32 -11.33
CA ARG A 165 35.48 -7.97 -11.44
C ARG A 165 36.39 -9.18 -11.36
N ASP A 166 36.07 -10.12 -10.49
CA ASP A 166 36.85 -11.33 -10.27
C ASP A 166 36.66 -12.31 -11.44
N GLY A 167 35.45 -12.37 -12.03
CA GLY A 167 35.17 -13.12 -13.25
C GLY A 167 35.90 -12.59 -14.50
N ASP A 168 36.00 -11.27 -14.65
CA ASP A 168 36.80 -10.64 -15.72
C ASP A 168 38.31 -10.88 -15.53
N SER A 169 38.77 -10.96 -14.29
CA SER A 169 40.17 -11.21 -13.93
C SER A 169 40.59 -12.68 -14.14
N GLY A 170 39.63 -13.61 -14.12
CA GLY A 170 39.85 -15.04 -14.42
C GLY A 170 39.89 -15.39 -15.91
N SER A 171 39.48 -14.47 -16.80
CA SER A 171 39.41 -14.65 -18.26
C SER A 171 40.56 -13.99 -19.04
N ALA A 172 41.53 -13.41 -18.34
CA ALA A 172 42.67 -12.74 -18.97
C ALA A 172 43.98 -13.52 -18.76
N ALA A 173 44.33 -14.37 -19.74
CA ALA A 173 45.72 -14.65 -20.11
C ALA A 173 46.04 -13.97 -21.45
N PRO A 174 47.28 -13.54 -21.70
CA PRO A 174 47.56 -12.29 -22.41
C PRO A 174 47.73 -12.50 -23.91
N THR A 175 47.21 -11.57 -24.72
CA THR A 175 47.72 -11.39 -26.09
C THR A 175 47.86 -9.92 -26.44
N SER A 176 49.09 -9.63 -26.85
CA SER A 176 49.65 -8.35 -27.25
C SER A 176 48.92 -7.70 -28.44
N GLY A 177 48.80 -6.37 -28.38
CA GLY A 177 49.04 -5.47 -29.51
C GLY A 177 47.87 -5.12 -30.44
N LEU A 178 47.28 -3.92 -30.25
CA LEU A 178 46.84 -2.98 -31.30
C LEU A 178 46.54 -1.59 -30.67
N PRO A 179 46.75 -0.47 -31.39
CA PRO A 179 46.80 0.88 -30.81
C PRO A 179 45.40 1.47 -30.55
N PRO A 180 45.28 2.47 -29.66
CA PRO A 180 43.98 2.97 -29.21
C PRO A 180 43.30 3.82 -30.29
N VAL A 181 42.10 3.40 -30.71
CA VAL A 181 41.18 4.27 -31.45
C VAL A 181 40.58 5.27 -30.47
N ARG A 182 40.93 6.56 -30.63
CA ARG A 182 40.45 7.67 -29.82
C ARG A 182 38.97 7.94 -30.12
N ARG A 183 38.04 7.44 -29.29
CA ARG A 183 36.63 7.87 -29.29
C ARG A 183 36.48 9.12 -28.41
N LYS A 184 35.82 10.15 -28.93
CA LYS A 184 35.46 11.37 -28.19
C LYS A 184 34.53 11.00 -27.02
N GLN A 185 34.92 11.44 -25.82
CA GLN A 185 34.13 11.42 -24.61
C GLN A 185 32.92 12.35 -24.77
N PRO A 186 31.68 11.92 -24.50
CA PRO A 186 30.56 12.84 -24.33
C PRO A 186 30.77 13.64 -23.04
N ASP A 187 30.54 14.95 -23.09
CA ASP A 187 30.62 15.82 -21.92
C ASP A 187 29.61 15.37 -20.85
N VAL A 188 30.09 15.24 -19.61
CA VAL A 188 29.26 15.03 -18.42
C VAL A 188 28.40 16.30 -18.24
N PRO A 189 27.06 16.20 -18.06
CA PRO A 189 26.26 17.38 -17.77
C PRO A 189 26.72 18.01 -16.47
N ALA A 190 27.08 19.29 -16.50
CA ALA A 190 27.37 20.05 -15.29
C ALA A 190 26.13 20.08 -14.39
N LEU A 191 26.31 19.79 -13.11
CA LEU A 191 25.30 19.94 -12.05
C LEU A 191 24.59 21.30 -12.17
N SER A 192 23.26 21.28 -12.07
CA SER A 192 22.43 22.48 -12.20
C SER A 192 22.78 23.53 -11.13
N PRO A 193 22.63 24.84 -11.41
CA PRO A 193 22.93 25.91 -10.46
C PRO A 193 22.17 25.78 -9.13
N HIS A 194 20.99 25.16 -9.16
CA HIS A 194 20.14 24.94 -7.99
C HIS A 194 20.77 23.99 -6.97
N ILE A 195 21.47 22.93 -7.43
CA ILE A 195 22.20 22.01 -6.56
C ILE A 195 23.42 22.71 -5.94
N ARG A 196 24.05 23.64 -6.68
CA ARG A 196 25.19 24.40 -6.19
C ARG A 196 24.78 25.42 -5.11
N ASP A 197 23.59 26.00 -5.20
CA ASP A 197 23.03 26.93 -4.21
C ASP A 197 22.62 26.23 -2.91
N VAL A 198 22.01 25.04 -3.01
CA VAL A 198 21.68 24.21 -1.83
C VAL A 198 22.93 23.81 -1.05
N LEU A 199 24.02 23.47 -1.74
CA LEU A 199 25.31 23.14 -1.13
C LEU A 199 26.07 24.35 -0.56
N SER A 200 25.62 25.58 -0.83
CA SER A 200 26.24 26.83 -0.38
C SER A 200 25.58 27.44 0.87
N ASN A 201 24.50 26.82 1.37
CA ASN A 201 23.73 27.33 2.51
C ASN A 201 24.44 27.03 3.85
N PRO A 202 24.92 28.05 4.60
CA PRO A 202 25.63 27.85 5.87
C PRO A 202 24.74 27.36 7.02
N ASN A 203 23.41 27.30 6.84
CA ASN A 203 22.47 26.77 7.84
C ASN A 203 22.18 25.27 7.67
N ILE A 204 22.73 24.62 6.65
CA ILE A 204 22.66 23.16 6.52
C ILE A 204 23.86 22.56 7.27
N THR A 205 23.60 21.93 8.41
CA THR A 205 24.62 21.17 9.14
C THR A 205 24.56 19.73 8.66
N LEU A 206 25.51 19.35 7.80
CA LEU A 206 25.70 17.95 7.42
C LEU A 206 26.29 17.15 8.60
N PRO A 207 25.85 15.90 8.83
CA PRO A 207 26.50 15.02 9.79
C PRO A 207 27.98 14.79 9.40
N PRO A 208 28.89 14.59 10.38
CA PRO A 208 30.31 14.46 10.09
C PRO A 208 30.58 13.26 9.18
N ALA A 209 31.21 13.52 8.05
CA ALA A 209 31.73 12.49 7.17
C ALA A 209 32.78 11.66 7.93
N VAL A 210 32.46 10.40 8.21
CA VAL A 210 33.46 9.41 8.61
C VAL A 210 34.33 9.13 7.39
N GLY A 211 35.47 9.82 7.32
CA GLY A 211 36.42 9.72 6.24
C GLY A 211 37.11 8.37 6.19
N TYR A 212 36.95 7.65 5.08
CA TYR A 212 37.91 6.63 4.67
C TYR A 212 39.21 7.33 4.29
N ARG A 213 40.20 7.32 5.19
CA ARG A 213 41.59 7.60 4.82
C ARG A 213 42.19 6.36 4.17
N SER A 214 42.74 6.56 2.97
CA SER A 214 43.67 5.62 2.35
C SER A 214 44.94 5.53 3.19
N VAL A 215 45.38 4.30 3.47
CA VAL A 215 46.77 4.01 3.78
C VAL A 215 47.23 3.01 2.73
N ALA A 216 47.94 3.52 1.73
CA ALA A 216 48.80 2.70 0.91
C ALA A 216 50.15 2.64 1.62
N GLU A 217 50.52 1.49 2.18
CA GLU A 217 51.93 1.18 2.42
C GLU A 217 52.21 -0.34 2.39
N LYS A 218 52.68 -0.78 1.22
CA LYS A 218 53.81 -1.69 0.97
C LYS A 218 54.07 -2.80 2.01
N VAL A 219 53.63 -4.02 1.70
CA VAL A 219 54.03 -5.26 2.39
C VAL A 219 55.35 -5.78 1.81
N PRO A 220 56.41 -6.04 2.62
CA PRO A 220 57.52 -6.91 2.24
C PRO A 220 57.24 -8.37 2.70
N PRO A 221 57.87 -9.39 2.07
CA PRO A 221 57.56 -10.79 2.35
C PRO A 221 58.41 -11.32 3.50
N ILE A 222 57.85 -12.15 4.38
CA ILE A 222 58.68 -12.95 5.30
C ILE A 222 58.15 -14.39 5.34
N SER A 223 59.04 -15.31 4.99
CA SER A 223 58.89 -16.75 5.11
C SER A 223 59.50 -17.24 6.43
N ALA A 224 58.91 -18.32 6.93
CA ALA A 224 59.43 -19.33 7.86
C ALA A 224 59.74 -18.95 9.33
N GLY A 225 59.14 -19.74 10.24
CA GLY A 225 59.81 -20.16 11.48
C GLY A 225 59.00 -20.03 12.78
N GLN A 226 58.42 -21.16 13.22
CA GLN A 226 58.18 -21.63 14.61
C GLN A 226 57.65 -20.64 15.69
N LEU A 227 56.63 -21.05 16.46
CA LEU A 227 56.77 -21.40 17.90
C LEU A 227 55.44 -21.56 18.67
N SER A 228 55.33 -22.74 19.30
CA SER A 228 54.77 -23.15 20.62
C SER A 228 53.69 -22.35 21.36
N TRP A 229 52.76 -23.12 21.93
CA TRP A 229 51.56 -22.72 22.67
C TRP A 229 51.86 -22.60 24.18
N ARG A 230 51.26 -21.63 24.89
CA ARG A 230 51.06 -21.68 26.36
C ARG A 230 49.71 -21.07 26.75
N ALA A 231 48.95 -21.81 27.55
CA ALA A 231 47.64 -21.48 28.08
C ALA A 231 47.68 -20.48 29.25
N ALA A 232 46.65 -19.63 29.37
CA ALA A 232 46.42 -18.74 30.52
C ALA A 232 45.17 -19.16 31.32
N SER A 233 45.23 -18.94 32.63
CA SER A 233 44.51 -19.62 33.72
C SER A 233 43.07 -19.14 34.02
N ALA A 234 42.26 -20.08 34.50
CA ALA A 234 40.80 -20.06 34.72
C ALA A 234 40.19 -19.03 35.71
N GLY A 235 40.98 -18.13 36.31
CA GLY A 235 40.47 -17.20 37.34
C GLY A 235 39.78 -15.93 36.79
N GLN A 236 40.13 -15.49 35.59
CA GLN A 236 39.57 -14.27 34.98
C GLN A 236 38.21 -14.52 34.30
N TRP A 237 37.97 -15.74 33.83
CA TRP A 237 36.74 -16.11 33.12
C TRP A 237 35.50 -16.06 34.01
N LEU A 238 35.63 -16.46 35.29
CA LEU A 238 34.50 -16.44 36.24
C LEU A 238 34.02 -15.03 36.60
N ARG A 239 34.92 -14.03 36.58
CA ARG A 239 34.56 -12.62 36.84
C ARG A 239 33.79 -12.01 35.67
N TRP A 240 34.19 -12.32 34.44
CA TRP A 240 33.47 -11.87 33.24
C TRP A 240 32.13 -12.58 33.05
N ALA A 241 32.04 -13.87 33.39
CA ALA A 241 30.78 -14.61 33.37
C ALA A 241 29.76 -14.07 34.39
N ALA A 242 30.20 -13.69 35.59
CA ALA A 242 29.30 -13.11 36.60
C ALA A 242 28.76 -11.72 36.18
N ILE A 243 29.59 -10.89 35.53
CA ILE A 243 29.18 -9.58 35.01
C ILE A 243 28.18 -9.75 33.85
N ALA A 244 28.46 -10.67 32.92
CA ALA A 244 27.55 -10.98 31.81
C ALA A 244 26.20 -11.53 32.30
N ALA A 245 26.22 -12.42 33.30
CA ALA A 245 25.00 -12.95 33.91
C ALA A 245 24.19 -11.84 34.61
N THR A 246 24.84 -10.92 35.32
CA THR A 246 24.16 -9.80 36.00
C THR A 246 23.56 -8.81 35.02
N VAL A 247 24.24 -8.50 33.91
CA VAL A 247 23.74 -7.65 32.83
C VAL A 247 22.55 -8.30 32.12
N LEU A 248 22.61 -9.61 31.84
CA LEU A 248 21.50 -10.36 31.26
C LEU A 248 20.29 -10.43 32.20
N LEU A 249 20.52 -10.53 33.53
CA LEU A 249 19.45 -10.55 34.52
C LEU A 249 18.78 -9.17 34.66
N LEU A 250 19.56 -8.08 34.61
CA LEU A 250 19.04 -6.71 34.62
C LEU A 250 18.30 -6.37 33.31
N ILE A 251 18.78 -6.83 32.16
CA ILE A 251 18.08 -6.68 30.87
C ILE A 251 16.79 -7.51 30.88
N GLY A 252 16.83 -8.76 31.36
CA GLY A 252 15.64 -9.61 31.48
C GLY A 252 14.59 -9.04 32.42
N VAL A 253 14.98 -8.53 33.59
CA VAL A 253 14.07 -7.88 34.55
C VAL A 253 13.53 -6.55 34.00
N SER A 254 14.32 -5.79 33.22
CA SER A 254 13.85 -4.56 32.56
C SER A 254 12.86 -4.86 31.44
N VAL A 255 13.09 -5.91 30.64
CA VAL A 255 12.17 -6.36 29.58
C VAL A 255 10.87 -6.90 30.17
N VAL A 256 10.92 -7.63 31.29
CA VAL A 256 9.72 -8.15 31.98
C VAL A 256 8.97 -7.04 32.73
N ALA A 257 9.66 -6.08 33.35
CA ALA A 257 9.03 -4.94 34.01
C ALA A 257 8.38 -3.98 33.00
N VAL A 258 9.02 -3.72 31.85
CA VAL A 258 8.43 -2.96 30.74
C VAL A 258 7.25 -3.71 30.11
N ARG A 259 7.34 -5.05 29.95
CA ARG A 259 6.22 -5.89 29.48
C ARG A 259 4.99 -5.84 30.41
N ASN A 260 5.19 -5.92 31.72
CA ASN A 260 4.08 -5.87 32.69
C ASN A 260 3.52 -4.46 32.90
N LEU A 261 4.31 -3.40 32.64
CA LEU A 261 3.85 -2.01 32.74
C LEU A 261 3.20 -1.48 31.44
N MET A 262 3.42 -2.15 30.30
CA MET A 262 2.88 -1.76 28.99
C MET A 262 1.78 -2.68 28.42
N GLY A 263 1.39 -3.76 29.11
CA GLY A 263 0.26 -4.60 28.67
C GLY A 263 0.40 -5.17 27.25
N ILE A 264 1.64 -5.36 26.75
CA ILE A 264 1.89 -5.93 25.43
C ILE A 264 1.95 -7.45 25.57
N ASP A 265 0.78 -8.08 25.57
CA ASP A 265 0.67 -9.51 25.27
C ASP A 265 0.90 -9.70 23.75
N GLY A 266 2.10 -10.20 23.43
CA GLY A 266 2.60 -10.44 22.07
C GLY A 266 1.94 -11.61 21.36
N THR A 267 0.60 -11.61 21.29
CA THR A 267 -0.17 -12.38 20.33
C THR A 267 -0.93 -11.40 19.45
N ALA A 268 -0.25 -10.81 18.47
CA ALA A 268 -0.93 -10.19 17.33
C ALA A 268 -1.48 -11.34 16.46
N THR A 269 -2.69 -11.79 16.78
CA THR A 269 -3.57 -12.42 15.80
C THR A 269 -3.68 -11.43 14.63
N GLY A 270 -3.57 -11.90 13.38
CA GLY A 270 -3.90 -11.06 12.22
C GLY A 270 -5.31 -10.45 12.35
N PRO A 271 -5.72 -9.54 11.44
CA PRO A 271 -7.06 -8.98 11.49
C PRO A 271 -8.10 -10.09 11.67
N GLN A 272 -8.87 -9.99 12.74
CA GLN A 272 -9.97 -10.90 13.03
C GLN A 272 -11.10 -10.54 12.07
N SER A 273 -11.09 -11.16 10.88
CA SER A 273 -12.19 -11.06 9.94
C SER A 273 -13.33 -11.97 10.40
N MET A 274 -14.50 -11.38 10.63
CA MET A 274 -15.74 -12.13 10.84
C MET A 274 -16.61 -11.97 9.61
N ASP A 275 -16.88 -13.09 8.94
CA ASP A 275 -17.79 -13.16 7.80
C ASP A 275 -19.17 -13.59 8.31
N VAL A 276 -20.18 -12.76 8.08
CA VAL A 276 -21.57 -13.09 8.40
C VAL A 276 -22.39 -13.17 7.12
N HIS A 277 -23.03 -14.32 6.88
CA HIS A 277 -23.97 -14.46 5.77
C HIS A 277 -25.32 -13.86 6.15
N LEU A 278 -25.79 -12.95 5.29
CA LEU A 278 -27.02 -12.20 5.47
C LEU A 278 -28.03 -12.56 4.39
N ASN A 279 -29.29 -12.67 4.81
CA ASN A 279 -30.42 -12.89 3.90
C ASN A 279 -31.10 -11.55 3.51
N VAL A 280 -30.31 -10.55 3.19
CA VAL A 280 -30.77 -9.26 2.66
C VAL A 280 -29.96 -8.94 1.42
N ARG A 281 -30.56 -8.26 0.44
CA ARG A 281 -29.86 -7.77 -0.75
C ARG A 281 -29.51 -6.29 -0.57
N PRO A 282 -28.24 -5.96 -0.31
CA PRO A 282 -27.83 -4.64 0.09
C PRO A 282 -27.39 -3.78 -1.09
N ASP A 283 -27.62 -2.48 -0.94
CA ASP A 283 -26.99 -1.46 -1.80
C ASP A 283 -26.07 -0.56 -0.96
N LYS A 284 -26.45 -0.22 0.28
CA LYS A 284 -25.73 0.70 1.17
C LYS A 284 -25.75 0.28 2.63
N ILE A 285 -24.68 0.62 3.37
CA ILE A 285 -24.51 0.32 4.78
C ILE A 285 -24.08 1.52 5.64
N ALA A 286 -24.51 1.50 6.89
CA ALA A 286 -24.02 2.39 7.94
C ALA A 286 -23.90 1.64 9.26
N VAL A 287 -23.06 2.12 10.18
CA VAL A 287 -22.86 1.53 11.50
C VAL A 287 -23.01 2.59 12.58
N ASP A 288 -23.77 2.30 13.63
CA ASP A 288 -23.90 3.19 14.79
C ASP A 288 -22.82 2.95 15.84
N GLU A 289 -22.77 3.82 16.86
CA GLU A 289 -21.78 3.72 17.94
C GLU A 289 -21.92 2.44 18.76
N ALA A 290 -23.11 1.81 18.78
CA ALA A 290 -23.34 0.54 19.44
C ALA A 290 -22.88 -0.66 18.58
N GLY A 291 -22.47 -0.44 17.33
CA GLY A 291 -22.08 -1.47 16.38
C GLY A 291 -23.27 -2.13 15.66
N SER A 292 -24.46 -1.53 15.73
CA SER A 292 -25.61 -1.97 14.92
C SER A 292 -25.40 -1.53 13.48
N ILE A 293 -25.70 -2.41 12.53
CA ILE A 293 -25.52 -2.16 11.11
C ILE A 293 -26.87 -1.90 10.47
N TYR A 294 -26.96 -0.79 9.75
CA TYR A 294 -28.13 -0.38 8.99
C TYR A 294 -27.87 -0.63 7.53
N ILE A 295 -28.76 -1.37 6.88
CA ILE A 295 -28.62 -1.78 5.49
C ILE A 295 -29.80 -1.20 4.73
N ALA A 296 -29.54 -0.41 3.70
CA ALA A 296 -30.54 -0.03 2.70
C ALA A 296 -30.34 -0.88 1.45
N GLY A 297 -31.44 -1.39 0.89
CA GLY A 297 -31.37 -2.22 -0.30
C GLY A 297 -32.70 -2.80 -0.72
N LEU A 298 -32.67 -3.73 -1.67
CA LEU A 298 -33.83 -4.38 -2.25
C LEU A 298 -34.17 -5.70 -1.54
N GLU A 299 -35.43 -6.10 -1.55
CA GLU A 299 -35.80 -7.49 -1.25
C GLU A 299 -35.30 -8.39 -2.41
N TRP A 300 -34.99 -9.65 -2.12
CA TRP A 300 -34.47 -10.62 -3.12
C TRP A 300 -35.45 -10.91 -4.26
N ASP A 301 -36.74 -10.66 -4.04
CA ASP A 301 -37.78 -10.73 -5.06
C ASP A 301 -37.91 -9.45 -5.92
N TYR A 302 -37.01 -8.49 -5.72
CA TYR A 302 -36.92 -7.20 -6.41
C TYR A 302 -38.17 -6.32 -6.28
N SER A 303 -39.08 -6.62 -5.34
CA SER A 303 -40.38 -5.97 -5.26
C SER A 303 -40.33 -4.63 -4.53
N LYS A 304 -39.42 -4.49 -3.58
CA LYS A 304 -39.49 -3.48 -2.51
C LYS A 304 -38.11 -3.08 -2.00
N TYR A 305 -37.85 -1.79 -1.86
CA TYR A 305 -36.70 -1.28 -1.11
C TYR A 305 -37.02 -1.22 0.38
N ARG A 306 -36.05 -1.54 1.23
CA ARG A 306 -36.20 -1.50 2.69
C ARG A 306 -34.93 -0.96 3.33
N VAL A 307 -35.08 -0.65 4.60
CA VAL A 307 -33.96 -0.48 5.52
C VAL A 307 -34.08 -1.51 6.63
N TRP A 308 -33.00 -2.24 6.88
CA TRP A 308 -32.90 -3.24 7.93
C TRP A 308 -31.89 -2.80 8.98
N LYS A 309 -32.17 -3.11 10.24
CA LYS A 309 -31.22 -3.00 11.36
C LYS A 309 -30.75 -4.38 11.76
N LEU A 310 -29.45 -4.59 11.79
CA LEU A 310 -28.79 -5.76 12.33
C LEU A 310 -28.16 -5.37 13.67
N SER A 311 -28.60 -6.03 14.74
CA SER A 311 -27.97 -5.88 16.04
C SER A 311 -26.54 -6.42 16.03
N PRO A 312 -25.62 -5.91 16.87
CA PRO A 312 -24.26 -6.41 16.94
C PRO A 312 -24.22 -7.94 17.11
N GLY A 313 -23.50 -8.64 16.22
CA GLY A 313 -23.37 -10.09 16.23
C GLY A 313 -24.58 -10.89 15.69
N SER A 314 -25.66 -10.22 15.26
CA SER A 314 -26.81 -10.88 14.63
C SER A 314 -26.57 -11.11 13.14
N ASN A 315 -27.08 -12.23 12.62
CA ASN A 315 -27.23 -12.49 11.18
C ASN A 315 -28.68 -12.29 10.69
N GLU A 316 -29.60 -11.94 11.60
CA GLU A 316 -30.98 -11.61 11.29
C GLU A 316 -31.22 -10.10 11.41
N GLY A 317 -31.83 -9.52 10.38
CA GLY A 317 -32.16 -8.10 10.31
C GLY A 317 -33.62 -7.82 10.67
N THR A 318 -33.85 -6.79 11.48
CA THR A 318 -35.19 -6.26 11.77
C THR A 318 -35.52 -5.14 10.77
N LYS A 319 -36.69 -5.20 10.13
CA LYS A 319 -37.13 -4.15 9.20
C LYS A 319 -37.44 -2.86 9.96
N LEU A 320 -36.96 -1.72 9.46
CA LEU A 320 -37.27 -0.40 9.98
C LEU A 320 -38.55 0.17 9.35
N PRO A 321 -39.28 1.06 10.05
CA PRO A 321 -40.64 1.48 9.69
C PRO A 321 -40.69 2.57 8.59
N PHE A 322 -39.73 2.60 7.66
CA PHE A 322 -39.81 3.50 6.51
C PHE A 322 -40.92 3.05 5.56
N ALA A 323 -41.74 3.99 5.09
CA ALA A 323 -42.90 3.70 4.25
C ALA A 323 -42.50 3.23 2.84
N ASP A 324 -43.38 2.42 2.24
CA ASP A 324 -43.22 1.75 0.94
C ASP A 324 -43.68 2.58 -0.26
N ASP A 325 -43.82 3.89 -0.13
CA ASP A 325 -44.57 4.77 -1.02
C ASP A 325 -43.91 5.04 -2.39
N GLY A 326 -43.36 4.00 -3.02
CA GLY A 326 -42.53 4.10 -4.21
C GLY A 326 -41.10 4.54 -3.89
N MET A 327 -40.72 4.53 -2.62
CA MET A 327 -39.37 4.81 -2.16
C MET A 327 -38.38 3.82 -2.78
N ARG A 328 -37.40 4.35 -3.50
CA ARG A 328 -36.11 3.68 -3.71
C ARG A 328 -35.11 4.32 -2.76
N ALA A 329 -34.75 3.60 -1.71
CA ALA A 329 -33.72 4.01 -0.78
C ALA A 329 -32.37 3.91 -1.49
N MET A 330 -31.61 5.00 -1.57
CA MET A 330 -30.34 5.03 -2.31
C MET A 330 -29.10 5.20 -1.44
N GLY A 331 -29.28 5.68 -0.21
CA GLY A 331 -28.23 5.92 0.77
C GLY A 331 -28.78 5.78 2.19
N VAL A 332 -27.94 5.34 3.12
CA VAL A 332 -28.26 5.26 4.55
C VAL A 332 -27.07 5.75 5.37
N THR A 333 -27.34 6.52 6.41
CA THR A 333 -26.32 6.94 7.38
C THR A 333 -26.95 7.11 8.76
N VAL A 334 -26.13 7.10 9.81
CA VAL A 334 -26.59 7.17 11.20
C VAL A 334 -25.71 8.13 12.00
N ASP A 335 -26.34 8.97 12.82
CA ASP A 335 -25.60 9.91 13.67
C ASP A 335 -25.29 9.33 15.06
N SER A 336 -24.53 10.09 15.86
CA SER A 336 -24.17 9.71 17.23
C SER A 336 -25.37 9.61 18.19
N ALA A 337 -26.52 10.20 17.84
CA ALA A 337 -27.76 10.04 18.59
C ALA A 337 -28.56 8.79 18.14
N GLY A 338 -28.05 8.04 17.17
CA GLY A 338 -28.72 6.86 16.60
C GLY A 338 -29.82 7.20 15.60
N ARG A 339 -30.00 8.47 15.21
CA ARG A 339 -30.98 8.86 14.18
C ARG A 339 -30.54 8.31 12.84
N ILE A 340 -31.49 7.68 12.13
CA ILE A 340 -31.22 7.00 10.86
C ILE A 340 -31.74 7.87 9.73
N TYR A 341 -30.84 8.20 8.80
CA TYR A 341 -31.09 9.05 7.65
C TYR A 341 -31.11 8.21 6.40
N VAL A 342 -32.08 8.45 5.52
CA VAL A 342 -32.23 7.69 4.27
C VAL A 342 -32.62 8.64 3.14
N THR A 343 -31.94 8.53 2.00
CA THR A 343 -32.35 9.24 0.78
C THR A 343 -33.38 8.47 0.00
N THR A 344 -34.34 9.20 -0.55
CA THR A 344 -35.33 8.66 -1.48
C THR A 344 -35.06 9.19 -2.89
N LEU A 345 -35.42 8.39 -3.89
CA LEU A 345 -35.38 8.83 -5.29
C LEU A 345 -36.32 10.02 -5.58
N HIS A 346 -37.27 10.31 -4.70
CA HIS A 346 -38.21 11.46 -4.80
C HIS A 346 -37.66 12.75 -4.18
N GLY A 347 -36.33 12.90 -4.10
CA GLY A 347 -35.72 14.17 -3.70
C GLY A 347 -35.87 14.50 -2.21
N SER A 348 -36.01 13.51 -1.32
CA SER A 348 -36.15 13.76 0.12
C SER A 348 -35.18 12.95 0.98
N VAL A 349 -34.85 13.49 2.14
CA VAL A 349 -34.16 12.78 3.22
C VAL A 349 -35.17 12.46 4.32
N LEU A 350 -35.35 11.18 4.62
CA LEU A 350 -36.17 10.71 5.73
C LEU A 350 -35.29 10.48 6.96
N VAL A 351 -35.73 10.93 8.12
CA VAL A 351 -34.98 10.82 9.38
C VAL A 351 -35.85 10.11 10.41
N LEU A 352 -35.48 8.88 10.75
CA LEU A 352 -36.10 8.09 11.81
C LEU A 352 -35.42 8.40 13.14
N THR A 353 -36.22 8.82 14.12
CA THR A 353 -35.79 8.99 15.51
C THR A 353 -36.09 7.70 16.28
N PRO A 354 -35.09 6.92 16.72
CA PRO A 354 -35.31 5.58 17.26
C PRO A 354 -36.18 5.56 18.52
N ASP A 355 -36.02 6.56 19.39
CA ASP A 355 -36.69 6.61 20.70
C ASP A 355 -38.20 6.84 20.57
N THR A 356 -38.63 7.62 19.58
CA THR A 356 -40.04 7.95 19.37
C THR A 356 -40.67 7.14 18.25
N GLY A 357 -39.87 6.64 17.31
CA GLY A 357 -40.33 6.03 16.07
C GLY A 357 -40.79 7.06 15.02
N ASP A 358 -40.65 8.35 15.29
CA ASP A 358 -41.07 9.40 14.37
C ASP A 358 -40.15 9.48 13.16
N ILE A 359 -40.76 9.66 11.98
CA ILE A 359 -40.05 9.89 10.72
C ILE A 359 -40.32 11.33 10.28
N HIS A 360 -39.25 12.13 10.23
CA HIS A 360 -39.31 13.47 9.66
C HIS A 360 -38.75 13.49 8.24
N THR A 361 -39.50 14.09 7.31
CA THR A 361 -39.11 14.29 5.92
C THR A 361 -38.52 15.68 5.69
N TYR A 362 -37.31 15.74 5.16
CA TYR A 362 -36.66 16.95 4.66
C TYR A 362 -36.65 16.94 3.12
N PRO A 363 -37.38 17.85 2.46
CA PRO A 363 -37.31 17.98 1.01
C PRO A 363 -35.95 18.57 0.59
N VAL A 364 -35.29 17.88 -0.34
CA VAL A 364 -34.07 18.31 -1.02
C VAL A 364 -34.49 18.67 -2.45
N ASP A 365 -35.09 19.85 -2.57
CA ASP A 365 -35.91 20.30 -3.70
C ASP A 365 -35.08 20.71 -4.94
N ASP A 366 -34.10 19.90 -5.33
CA ASP A 366 -33.19 20.21 -6.45
C ASP A 366 -33.56 19.52 -7.79
N GLN A 367 -34.71 18.84 -7.83
CA GLN A 367 -35.25 18.07 -8.97
C GLN A 367 -34.29 17.02 -9.60
N GLY A 368 -33.31 16.53 -8.83
CA GLY A 368 -32.48 15.37 -9.19
C GLY A 368 -32.83 14.11 -8.37
N ASN A 369 -32.24 12.98 -8.77
CA ASN A 369 -32.21 11.76 -7.96
C ASN A 369 -31.16 11.91 -6.86
N LEU A 370 -31.52 11.57 -5.62
CA LEU A 370 -30.58 11.54 -4.51
C LEU A 370 -29.86 10.20 -4.46
N GLY A 371 -28.55 10.23 -4.21
CA GLY A 371 -27.71 9.05 -4.09
C GLY A 371 -27.18 8.87 -2.67
N ASP A 372 -25.86 8.66 -2.60
CA ASP A 372 -25.08 8.45 -1.39
C ASP A 372 -25.20 9.63 -0.39
N ILE A 373 -25.15 9.32 0.91
CA ILE A 373 -25.23 10.30 1.99
C ILE A 373 -24.30 9.96 3.15
N SER A 374 -23.86 11.00 3.86
CA SER A 374 -23.08 10.89 5.09
C SER A 374 -23.46 12.02 6.05
N VAL A 375 -23.66 11.68 7.33
CA VAL A 375 -24.01 12.65 8.37
C VAL A 375 -22.76 13.09 9.14
N GLY A 376 -22.61 14.39 9.35
CA GLY A 376 -21.53 14.96 10.14
C GLY A 376 -21.83 14.95 11.65
N SER A 377 -20.80 15.18 12.46
CA SER A 377 -20.94 15.29 13.92
C SER A 377 -21.81 16.49 14.36
N ASP A 378 -22.03 17.46 13.48
CA ASP A 378 -22.95 18.59 13.66
C ASP A 378 -24.43 18.24 13.36
N GLY A 379 -24.71 17.00 12.95
CA GLY A 379 -26.04 16.54 12.56
C GLY A 379 -26.50 17.02 11.18
N ASN A 380 -25.65 17.73 10.43
CA ASN A 380 -25.92 18.09 9.05
C ASN A 380 -25.63 16.90 8.13
N VAL A 381 -26.44 16.77 7.09
CA VAL A 381 -26.31 15.67 6.13
C VAL A 381 -25.70 16.20 4.85
N VAL A 382 -24.65 15.54 4.37
CA VAL A 382 -24.08 15.77 3.06
C VAL A 382 -24.49 14.64 2.15
N GLY A 383 -24.85 14.96 0.92
CA GLY A 383 -25.30 13.95 -0.02
C GLY A 383 -25.03 14.28 -1.47
N VAL A 384 -25.30 13.30 -2.31
CA VAL A 384 -25.12 13.35 -3.75
C VAL A 384 -26.46 13.60 -4.43
N GLY A 385 -26.49 14.58 -5.33
CA GLY A 385 -27.59 14.80 -6.28
C GLY A 385 -27.13 14.48 -7.70
N SER A 386 -28.02 13.92 -8.51
CA SER A 386 -27.74 13.62 -9.92
C SER A 386 -28.94 13.87 -10.80
N ARG A 387 -28.70 14.25 -12.05
CA ARG A 387 -29.76 14.40 -13.06
C ARG A 387 -29.25 13.95 -14.41
N SER A 388 -30.12 13.30 -15.17
CA SER A 388 -29.86 12.93 -16.57
C SER A 388 -30.71 13.80 -17.48
N ASP A 389 -30.06 14.68 -18.25
CA ASP A 389 -30.70 15.57 -19.21
C ASP A 389 -30.13 15.30 -20.61
N ALA A 390 -31.00 14.92 -21.55
CA ALA A 390 -30.63 14.65 -22.95
C ALA A 390 -29.42 13.69 -23.14
N GLY A 391 -29.27 12.71 -22.24
CA GLY A 391 -28.19 11.72 -22.28
C GLY A 391 -26.90 12.16 -21.57
N ARG A 392 -26.85 13.37 -21.00
CA ARG A 392 -25.75 13.82 -20.14
C ARG A 392 -26.14 13.69 -18.67
N ILE A 393 -25.31 12.99 -17.90
CA ILE A 393 -25.44 12.93 -16.44
C ILE A 393 -24.67 14.12 -15.86
N SER A 394 -25.36 14.91 -15.02
CA SER A 394 -24.76 15.94 -14.19
C SER A 394 -24.91 15.53 -12.74
N SER A 395 -23.85 15.64 -11.96
CA SER A 395 -23.88 15.29 -10.55
C SER A 395 -23.38 16.46 -9.71
N TRP A 396 -23.80 16.54 -8.45
CA TRP A 396 -23.29 17.52 -7.50
C TRP A 396 -23.44 17.04 -6.07
N ILE A 397 -22.85 17.82 -5.16
CA ILE A 397 -22.90 17.56 -3.72
C ILE A 397 -23.70 18.66 -3.05
N TRP A 398 -24.62 18.25 -2.18
CA TRP A 398 -25.46 19.14 -1.39
C TRP A 398 -25.23 18.91 0.10
N ARG A 399 -25.59 19.92 0.90
CA ARG A 399 -25.60 19.88 2.36
C ARG A 399 -26.97 20.32 2.85
N LEU A 400 -27.62 19.46 3.62
CA LEU A 400 -28.86 19.72 4.36
C LEU A 400 -28.51 20.11 5.80
N ASN A 401 -28.96 21.29 6.20
CA ASN A 401 -28.99 21.66 7.62
C ASN A 401 -30.27 21.11 8.24
N THR A 402 -30.14 20.15 9.15
CA THR A 402 -31.30 19.46 9.74
C THR A 402 -32.01 20.30 10.79
N ALA A 403 -31.34 21.32 11.36
CA ALA A 403 -31.97 22.24 12.30
C ALA A 403 -32.89 23.26 11.61
N THR A 404 -32.56 23.67 10.38
CA THR A 404 -33.32 24.69 9.62
C THR A 404 -34.10 24.12 8.44
N GLY A 405 -33.77 22.90 7.99
CA GLY A 405 -34.26 22.31 6.75
C GLY A 405 -33.65 22.91 5.48
N SER A 406 -32.69 23.82 5.58
CA SER A 406 -32.11 24.49 4.41
C SER A 406 -31.10 23.60 3.68
N VAL A 407 -31.16 23.58 2.35
CA VAL A 407 -30.21 22.86 1.49
C VAL A 407 -29.29 23.84 0.76
N THR A 408 -28.01 23.51 0.69
CA THR A 408 -26.97 24.28 -0.01
C THR A 408 -26.13 23.39 -0.91
N ARG A 409 -25.66 23.91 -2.05
CA ARG A 409 -24.76 23.18 -2.96
C ARG A 409 -23.30 23.44 -2.58
N LEU A 410 -22.50 22.38 -2.51
CA LEU A 410 -21.07 22.45 -2.21
C LEU A 410 -20.23 22.64 -3.50
N PRO A 411 -19.06 23.31 -3.41
CA PRO A 411 -18.27 23.74 -4.57
C PRO A 411 -17.42 22.62 -5.20
N PHE A 412 -17.95 21.40 -5.29
CA PHE A 412 -17.25 20.30 -5.94
C PHE A 412 -17.40 20.36 -7.47
N PRO A 413 -16.35 20.01 -8.23
CA PRO A 413 -16.41 20.01 -9.69
C PRO A 413 -17.32 18.87 -10.18
N ASP A 414 -18.15 19.12 -11.19
CA ASP A 414 -19.01 18.10 -11.82
C ASP A 414 -18.14 16.95 -12.38
N SER A 415 -18.42 15.73 -11.93
CA SER A 415 -17.69 14.52 -12.31
C SER A 415 -18.24 13.88 -13.58
N GLY A 416 -19.46 14.25 -14.01
CA GLY A 416 -20.18 13.50 -15.05
C GLY A 416 -20.38 12.01 -14.72
N ALA A 417 -20.19 11.63 -13.46
CA ALA A 417 -20.22 10.26 -12.93
C ALA A 417 -21.05 10.22 -11.65
N GLU A 418 -21.27 9.03 -11.10
CA GLU A 418 -21.81 8.92 -9.74
C GLU A 418 -20.76 9.39 -8.72
N TYR A 419 -21.19 10.15 -7.73
CA TYR A 419 -20.36 10.47 -6.57
C TYR A 419 -20.52 9.44 -5.46
N ARG A 420 -19.49 9.37 -4.63
CA ARG A 420 -19.58 8.97 -3.23
C ARG A 420 -19.18 10.11 -2.33
N VAL A 421 -19.74 10.14 -1.12
CA VAL A 421 -19.44 11.18 -0.14
C VAL A 421 -19.19 10.60 1.25
N ALA A 422 -18.24 11.17 1.96
CA ALA A 422 -18.02 10.89 3.38
C ALA A 422 -17.72 12.20 4.12
N VAL A 423 -18.22 12.33 5.34
CA VAL A 423 -17.96 13.48 6.21
C VAL A 423 -17.02 13.04 7.33
N GLY A 424 -15.92 13.78 7.51
CA GLY A 424 -14.97 13.54 8.59
C GLY A 424 -15.37 14.19 9.91
N PRO A 425 -14.67 13.85 11.00
CA PRO A 425 -15.02 14.29 12.35
C PRO A 425 -14.91 15.81 12.55
N SER A 426 -14.11 16.51 11.73
CA SER A 426 -13.96 17.97 11.79
C SER A 426 -14.95 18.72 10.87
N GLY A 427 -15.86 17.99 10.20
CA GLY A 427 -16.83 18.55 9.27
C GLY A 427 -16.28 18.76 7.86
N GLU A 428 -15.10 18.22 7.57
CA GLU A 428 -14.58 18.15 6.22
C GLU A 428 -15.41 17.16 5.38
N VAL A 429 -15.52 17.43 4.08
CA VAL A 429 -16.28 16.60 3.14
C VAL A 429 -15.33 15.99 2.13
N TYR A 430 -15.38 14.68 1.99
CA TYR A 430 -14.70 13.95 0.94
C TYR A 430 -15.68 13.54 -0.16
N ALA A 431 -15.23 13.62 -1.40
CA ALA A 431 -16.00 13.25 -2.57
C ALA A 431 -15.14 12.44 -3.54
N ALA A 432 -15.68 11.34 -4.06
CA ALA A 432 -15.01 10.51 -5.05
C ALA A 432 -15.86 10.39 -6.32
N SER A 433 -15.19 10.37 -7.48
CA SER A 433 -15.82 10.10 -8.77
C SER A 433 -15.70 8.61 -9.14
N SER A 434 -16.83 8.00 -9.54
CA SER A 434 -16.85 6.63 -10.03
C SER A 434 -16.28 6.48 -11.45
N CYS A 435 -16.11 5.23 -11.92
CA CYS A 435 -15.63 4.95 -13.27
C CYS A 435 -16.62 5.44 -14.35
N ASN A 436 -16.23 6.45 -15.13
CA ASN A 436 -16.81 6.74 -16.44
C ASN A 436 -15.73 6.94 -17.53
N ASP A 437 -14.63 7.60 -17.18
CA ASP A 437 -13.42 7.82 -17.99
C ASP A 437 -12.21 7.85 -17.05
N VAL A 438 -11.10 7.20 -17.42
CA VAL A 438 -9.87 7.14 -16.59
C VAL A 438 -9.28 8.52 -16.29
N ALA A 439 -9.55 9.52 -17.13
CA ALA A 439 -9.14 10.91 -16.90
C ALA A 439 -9.90 11.59 -15.75
N MET A 440 -11.02 11.00 -15.30
CA MET A 440 -11.94 11.61 -14.32
C MET A 440 -11.89 10.92 -12.95
N ASN A 441 -10.95 10.00 -12.69
CA ASN A 441 -10.78 9.40 -11.37
C ASN A 441 -10.16 10.39 -10.38
N TRP A 442 -10.86 10.67 -9.29
CA TRP A 442 -10.38 11.58 -8.27
C TRP A 442 -11.04 11.34 -6.91
N VAL A 443 -10.36 11.80 -5.86
CA VAL A 443 -10.96 12.08 -4.56
C VAL A 443 -10.62 13.53 -4.22
N TRP A 444 -11.61 14.31 -3.82
CA TRP A 444 -11.45 15.69 -3.38
C TRP A 444 -11.85 15.83 -1.92
N LYS A 445 -11.14 16.70 -1.21
CA LYS A 445 -11.42 17.08 0.18
C LYS A 445 -11.82 18.54 0.23
N LEU A 446 -12.93 18.86 0.88
CA LEU A 446 -13.34 20.21 1.23
C LEU A 446 -13.24 20.38 2.74
N GLU A 447 -12.29 21.18 3.21
CA GLU A 447 -12.17 21.51 4.64
C GLU A 447 -13.42 22.29 5.12
N ALA A 448 -13.76 22.14 6.39
CA ALA A 448 -14.89 22.84 6.99
C ALA A 448 -14.74 24.37 6.81
N GLY A 449 -15.71 24.99 6.13
CA GLY A 449 -15.72 26.43 5.85
C GLY A 449 -14.79 26.89 4.72
N ALA A 450 -14.04 25.99 4.07
CA ALA A 450 -13.23 26.35 2.92
C ALA A 450 -14.09 26.71 1.70
N ALA A 451 -13.57 27.63 0.87
CA ALA A 451 -14.26 28.10 -0.33
C ALA A 451 -14.13 27.14 -1.52
N GLN A 452 -13.10 26.30 -1.56
CA GLN A 452 -12.79 25.40 -2.67
C GLN A 452 -12.24 24.08 -2.14
N PRO A 453 -12.57 22.94 -2.79
CA PRO A 453 -11.99 21.65 -2.44
C PRO A 453 -10.55 21.51 -2.98
N VAL A 454 -9.78 20.61 -2.37
CA VAL A 454 -8.42 20.23 -2.78
C VAL A 454 -8.44 18.78 -3.27
N LYS A 455 -7.85 18.52 -4.44
CA LYS A 455 -7.70 17.17 -4.97
C LYS A 455 -6.63 16.41 -4.19
N LEU A 456 -6.96 15.22 -3.71
CA LEU A 456 -5.99 14.36 -3.03
C LEU A 456 -5.14 13.61 -4.07
N PRO A 457 -3.80 13.57 -3.89
CA PRO A 457 -2.91 12.85 -4.80
C PRO A 457 -3.00 11.33 -4.58
N ASP A 458 -2.49 10.57 -5.56
CA ASP A 458 -2.24 9.12 -5.46
C ASP A 458 -3.41 8.26 -4.96
N MET A 459 -4.60 8.57 -5.46
CA MET A 459 -5.81 7.81 -5.18
C MET A 459 -5.94 6.58 -6.08
N PRO A 460 -6.59 5.50 -5.57
CA PRO A 460 -6.78 4.29 -6.35
C PRO A 460 -7.64 4.55 -7.59
N ARG A 461 -7.47 3.72 -8.62
CA ARG A 461 -8.17 3.89 -9.90
C ARG A 461 -9.65 3.55 -9.72
N CYS A 462 -10.53 4.45 -10.14
CA CYS A 462 -11.98 4.33 -9.93
C CYS A 462 -12.38 4.24 -8.45
N PRO A 463 -12.14 5.30 -7.66
CA PRO A 463 -12.56 5.34 -6.28
C PRO A 463 -14.09 5.29 -6.22
N GLY A 464 -14.62 4.16 -5.77
CA GLY A 464 -16.05 3.84 -5.82
C GLY A 464 -16.71 3.77 -4.45
N LEU A 465 -15.90 3.80 -3.38
CA LEU A 465 -16.32 3.59 -2.00
C LEU A 465 -15.54 4.55 -1.07
N LEU A 466 -16.23 5.21 -0.14
CA LEU A 466 -15.63 6.16 0.81
C LEU A 466 -16.19 5.98 2.22
N ALA A 467 -15.30 6.00 3.23
CA ALA A 467 -15.68 6.25 4.62
C ALA A 467 -14.55 6.97 5.36
N VAL A 468 -14.89 7.59 6.49
CA VAL A 468 -13.94 8.26 7.37
C VAL A 468 -14.18 7.77 8.79
N ASP A 469 -13.12 7.41 9.50
CA ASP A 469 -13.23 7.02 10.91
C ASP A 469 -13.19 8.23 11.86
N PRO A 470 -13.50 8.06 13.15
CA PRO A 470 -13.47 9.17 14.11
C PRO A 470 -12.08 9.77 14.34
N ALA A 471 -11.01 9.07 13.95
CA ALA A 471 -9.65 9.62 14.01
C ALA A 471 -9.33 10.50 12.78
N GLY A 472 -10.22 10.54 11.78
CA GLY A 472 -10.07 11.29 10.54
C GLY A 472 -9.32 10.54 9.46
N ASN A 473 -9.12 9.22 9.60
CA ASN A 473 -8.51 8.41 8.54
C ASN A 473 -9.55 8.17 7.46
N LEU A 474 -9.17 8.40 6.20
CA LEU A 474 -10.01 8.21 5.03
C LEU A 474 -9.77 6.80 4.45
N TYR A 475 -10.85 6.07 4.23
CA TYR A 475 -10.86 4.75 3.59
C TYR A 475 -11.44 4.89 2.19
N VAL A 476 -10.68 4.49 1.19
CA VAL A 476 -11.04 4.59 -0.23
C VAL A 476 -10.98 3.19 -0.83
N GLY A 477 -12.14 2.64 -1.18
CA GLY A 477 -12.24 1.41 -1.95
C GLY A 477 -12.41 1.72 -3.43
N ASP A 478 -11.84 0.88 -4.28
CA ASP A 478 -12.01 0.98 -5.72
C ASP A 478 -12.77 -0.21 -6.32
N TRP A 479 -13.23 -0.03 -7.56
CA TRP A 479 -13.82 -1.09 -8.38
C TRP A 479 -12.89 -1.53 -9.51
N GLY A 480 -11.58 -1.40 -9.30
CA GLY A 480 -10.55 -1.93 -10.18
C GLY A 480 -10.53 -3.46 -10.20
N SER A 481 -9.66 -4.01 -11.05
CA SER A 481 -9.32 -5.43 -11.03
C SER A 481 -7.79 -5.56 -10.99
N PRO A 482 -7.20 -5.97 -9.85
CA PRO A 482 -7.87 -6.29 -8.58
C PRO A 482 -8.42 -5.04 -7.87
N ALA A 483 -9.53 -5.20 -7.15
CA ALA A 483 -10.09 -4.13 -6.32
C ALA A 483 -9.22 -3.92 -5.07
N THR A 484 -8.96 -2.68 -4.67
CA THR A 484 -8.16 -2.36 -3.47
C THR A 484 -8.91 -1.52 -2.46
N LEU A 485 -8.53 -1.65 -1.18
CA LEU A 485 -8.95 -0.76 -0.09
C LEU A 485 -7.73 0.00 0.40
N MET A 486 -7.73 1.32 0.26
CA MET A 486 -6.66 2.19 0.72
C MET A 486 -7.10 2.96 1.98
N MET A 487 -6.22 3.07 2.97
CA MET A 487 -6.40 3.94 4.13
C MET A 487 -5.40 5.08 4.07
N VAL A 488 -5.89 6.32 4.09
CA VAL A 488 -5.10 7.55 4.19
C VAL A 488 -5.23 8.07 5.62
N PRO A 489 -4.17 8.03 6.44
CA PRO A 489 -4.24 8.55 7.80
C PRO A 489 -4.56 10.05 7.85
N ALA A 490 -5.17 10.49 8.93
CA ALA A 490 -5.51 11.90 9.11
C ALA A 490 -4.28 12.80 8.96
N GLY A 491 -4.38 13.82 8.11
CA GLY A 491 -3.30 14.78 7.84
C GLY A 491 -2.19 14.27 6.94
N TRP A 492 -2.27 13.02 6.45
CA TRP A 492 -1.30 12.48 5.51
C TRP A 492 -1.69 12.81 4.07
N ALA A 493 -0.67 12.97 3.23
CA ALA A 493 -0.85 13.16 1.78
C ALA A 493 -1.09 11.84 1.05
N HIS A 494 -0.63 10.72 1.61
CA HIS A 494 -0.68 9.40 1.01
C HIS A 494 -1.18 8.36 2.01
N GLY A 495 -1.76 7.28 1.49
CA GLY A 495 -2.24 6.15 2.27
C GLY A 495 -1.54 4.85 1.91
N PHE A 496 -2.02 3.76 2.49
CA PHE A 496 -1.54 2.41 2.24
C PHE A 496 -2.71 1.44 2.07
N THR A 497 -2.49 0.35 1.34
CA THR A 497 -3.53 -0.65 1.07
C THR A 497 -3.74 -1.56 2.27
N LEU A 498 -5.00 -1.78 2.63
CA LEU A 498 -5.45 -2.70 3.66
C LEU A 498 -5.83 -4.06 3.04
N PRO A 499 -5.53 -5.18 3.72
CA PRO A 499 -5.88 -6.51 3.25
C PRO A 499 -7.33 -6.84 3.58
N MET A 500 -8.25 -6.55 2.66
CA MET A 500 -9.66 -6.94 2.77
C MET A 500 -10.01 -7.99 1.72
N ARG A 501 -10.75 -9.03 2.12
CA ARG A 501 -11.17 -10.10 1.21
C ARG A 501 -12.39 -9.64 0.41
N HIS A 502 -12.70 -10.37 -0.65
CA HIS A 502 -13.91 -10.17 -1.47
C HIS A 502 -14.18 -8.74 -1.98
N LEU A 503 -13.20 -7.85 -2.00
CA LEU A 503 -13.34 -6.45 -2.44
C LEU A 503 -13.89 -6.34 -3.85
N SER A 504 -13.55 -7.30 -4.72
CA SER A 504 -14.07 -7.36 -6.10
C SER A 504 -15.59 -7.56 -6.20
N GLN A 505 -16.25 -7.91 -5.09
CA GLN A 505 -17.70 -8.11 -4.98
C GLN A 505 -18.33 -7.14 -3.96
N THR A 506 -17.57 -6.19 -3.43
CA THR A 506 -18.03 -5.23 -2.41
C THR A 506 -18.82 -4.09 -3.04
N TYR A 507 -20.01 -3.86 -2.50
CA TYR A 507 -20.94 -2.81 -2.95
C TYR A 507 -20.83 -1.53 -2.13
N ASP A 508 -20.50 -1.65 -0.84
CA ASP A 508 -20.37 -0.52 0.06
C ASP A 508 -19.44 -0.79 1.25
N LEU A 509 -18.93 0.27 1.86
CA LEU A 509 -18.11 0.20 3.06
C LEU A 509 -18.52 1.25 4.11
N THR A 510 -18.30 0.96 5.38
CA THR A 510 -18.51 1.90 6.49
C THR A 510 -17.50 1.62 7.61
N VAL A 511 -17.34 2.55 8.56
CA VAL A 511 -16.38 2.43 9.66
C VAL A 511 -17.04 2.78 10.97
N ASP A 512 -16.81 1.96 12.01
CA ASP A 512 -17.35 2.23 13.35
C ASP A 512 -16.46 3.14 14.21
N GLN A 513 -16.95 3.47 15.40
CA GLN A 513 -16.25 4.33 16.35
C GLN A 513 -14.88 3.78 16.80
N ALA A 514 -14.69 2.46 16.74
CA ALA A 514 -13.42 1.83 17.08
C ALA A 514 -12.42 1.83 15.92
N GLY A 515 -12.83 2.24 14.72
CA GLY A 515 -12.02 2.17 13.50
C GLY A 515 -12.11 0.81 12.79
N ASN A 516 -13.11 0.00 13.10
CA ASN A 516 -13.34 -1.24 12.34
C ASN A 516 -14.03 -0.90 11.03
N VAL A 517 -13.46 -1.37 9.92
CA VAL A 517 -14.02 -1.23 8.59
C VAL A 517 -14.97 -2.40 8.33
N TYR A 518 -16.18 -2.11 7.89
CA TYR A 518 -17.15 -3.10 7.45
C TYR A 518 -17.32 -2.97 5.95
N ALA A 519 -17.20 -4.08 5.22
CA ALA A 519 -17.52 -4.14 3.81
C ALA A 519 -18.66 -5.12 3.59
N LEU A 520 -19.56 -4.75 2.69
CA LEU A 520 -20.67 -5.61 2.32
C LEU A 520 -20.53 -6.07 0.88
N SER A 521 -20.34 -7.39 0.74
CA SER A 521 -20.24 -8.07 -0.55
C SER A 521 -21.49 -8.91 -0.80
N MET A 522 -21.82 -9.14 -2.07
CA MET A 522 -22.97 -9.96 -2.45
C MET A 522 -22.58 -10.98 -3.52
N ASP A 523 -23.01 -12.22 -3.33
CA ASP A 523 -23.07 -13.22 -4.39
C ASP A 523 -24.50 -13.30 -4.93
N SER A 524 -24.68 -12.78 -6.14
CA SER A 524 -25.97 -12.78 -6.83
C SER A 524 -26.45 -14.18 -7.23
N ALA A 525 -25.55 -15.15 -7.39
CA ALA A 525 -25.90 -16.51 -7.81
C ALA A 525 -26.52 -17.32 -6.67
N SER A 526 -25.99 -17.16 -5.45
CA SER A 526 -26.48 -17.81 -4.25
C SER A 526 -27.55 -17.01 -3.50
N HIS A 527 -27.81 -15.76 -3.91
CA HIS A 527 -28.63 -14.80 -3.16
C HIS A 527 -28.18 -14.67 -1.70
N THR A 528 -26.87 -14.57 -1.50
CA THR A 528 -26.28 -14.38 -0.17
C THR A 528 -25.42 -13.13 -0.16
N SER A 529 -25.56 -12.35 0.90
CA SER A 529 -24.66 -11.24 1.17
C SER A 529 -23.71 -11.61 2.29
N THR A 530 -22.48 -11.12 2.23
CA THR A 530 -21.42 -11.38 3.20
C THR A 530 -20.95 -10.05 3.76
N LEU A 531 -21.12 -9.87 5.06
CA LEU A 531 -20.54 -8.76 5.78
C LEU A 531 -19.16 -9.19 6.29
N GLU A 532 -18.11 -8.52 5.82
CA GLU A 532 -16.74 -8.68 6.30
C GLU A 532 -16.39 -7.53 7.23
N LYS A 533 -15.83 -7.84 8.40
CA LYS A 533 -15.29 -6.86 9.35
C LYS A 533 -13.76 -6.91 9.36
N LEU A 534 -13.10 -5.81 9.04
CA LEU A 534 -11.67 -5.62 9.23
C LEU A 534 -11.42 -4.77 10.48
N THR A 535 -10.79 -5.38 11.49
CA THR A 535 -10.35 -4.67 12.69
C THR A 535 -8.96 -4.08 12.45
N VAL A 536 -8.86 -2.76 12.32
CA VAL A 536 -7.58 -2.05 12.22
C VAL A 536 -7.10 -1.78 13.63
N GLN A 537 -6.11 -2.55 14.12
CA GLN A 537 -5.51 -2.27 15.42
C GLN A 537 -4.74 -0.95 15.36
N ARG A 538 -5.03 -0.05 16.30
CA ARG A 538 -4.38 1.27 16.41
C ARG A 538 -2.93 1.17 16.85
#